data_AF-A0A2N0NIL8-F1
#
_entry.id   AF-A0A2N0NIL8-F1
#
_cell.length_a   1.000
_cell.length_b   1.000
_cell.length_c   1.000
_cell.angle_alpha   90.00
_cell.angle_beta   90.00
_cell.angle_gamma   90.00
#
_symmetry.space_group_name_H-M   'P 1'
#
loop_
_entity.id
_entity.type
_entity.pdbx_description
1 polymer ?
#
loop_
_entity_poly.entity_id
_entity_poly.type
_entity_poly.pdbx_seq_one_letter_code
_entity_poly.pdbx_strand_id
1 'polypeptide(L)'
;MSLFSADESVLQAIVESLLPLKYRIPELLLVMDGTKLKGFGHFGYSDIFVLKGIGDNNVSLELKYISLVNLIKLIKIYKNKFNANDLENLDKIIEKENEKVLLKRSYSYWSKEYGETRQTTIGEVLENGVNQLKSYMNVISNGKTINYSSSGIFDERIYFLLY
;
A
#
# COMPACT_ATOMS: atom_id res chain seq x y z
N MET A 1 17.41 -12.04 6.93
CA MET A 1 15.98 -11.87 6.58
C MET A 1 15.71 -12.67 5.32
N SER A 2 14.63 -13.45 5.29
CA SER A 2 14.22 -14.17 4.08
C SER A 2 13.20 -13.32 3.32
N LEU A 3 13.30 -13.20 1.99
CA LEU A 3 12.24 -12.60 1.16
C LEU A 3 10.88 -13.30 1.38
N PHE A 4 10.88 -14.53 1.89
CA PHE A 4 9.69 -15.28 2.23
C PHE A 4 8.79 -14.58 3.27
N SER A 5 9.38 -13.79 4.17
CA SER A 5 8.65 -13.05 5.21
C SER A 5 8.55 -11.56 4.91
N ALA A 6 8.87 -11.12 3.69
CA ALA A 6 8.68 -9.73 3.31
C ALA A 6 7.18 -9.40 3.25
N ASP A 7 6.86 -8.18 3.64
CA ASP A 7 5.52 -7.60 3.70
C ASP A 7 5.56 -6.14 3.22
N GLU A 8 4.43 -5.43 3.36
CA GLU A 8 4.33 -4.02 2.96
C GLU A 8 5.30 -3.11 3.71
N SER A 9 5.59 -3.39 4.99
CA SER A 9 6.57 -2.62 5.76
C SER A 9 7.98 -2.76 5.19
N VAL A 10 8.37 -3.97 4.75
CA VAL A 10 9.65 -4.18 4.06
C VAL A 10 9.69 -3.44 2.71
N LEU A 11 8.60 -3.51 1.93
CA LEU A 11 8.50 -2.78 0.66
C LEU A 11 8.64 -1.26 0.89
N GLN A 12 7.93 -0.72 1.89
CA GLN A 12 8.00 0.69 2.24
C GLN A 12 9.42 1.09 2.64
N ALA A 13 10.10 0.33 3.50
CA ALA A 13 11.48 0.61 3.89
C ALA A 13 12.44 0.65 2.69
N ILE A 14 12.26 -0.24 1.70
CA ILE A 14 13.03 -0.23 0.45
C ILE A 14 12.73 1.03 -0.35
N VAL A 15 11.46 1.34 -0.63
CA VAL A 15 11.07 2.53 -1.41
C VAL A 15 11.56 3.80 -0.73
N GLU A 16 11.39 3.90 0.58
CA GLU A 16 11.92 5.00 1.38
C GLU A 16 13.42 5.15 1.19
N SER A 17 14.20 4.08 1.29
CA SER A 17 15.67 4.13 1.14
C SER A 17 16.14 4.68 -0.21
N LEU A 18 15.31 4.59 -1.25
CA LEU A 18 15.58 5.13 -2.58
C LEU A 18 15.17 6.61 -2.73
N LEU A 19 14.34 7.12 -1.82
CA LEU A 19 13.85 8.49 -1.83
C LEU A 19 14.72 9.41 -0.95
N PRO A 20 15.03 10.65 -1.40
CA PRO A 20 15.77 11.60 -0.57
C PRO A 20 15.03 11.92 0.73
N LEU A 21 15.74 11.77 1.86
CA LEU A 21 15.19 11.99 3.21
C LEU A 21 14.50 13.35 3.39
N LYS A 22 15.02 14.40 2.76
CA LYS A 22 14.50 15.76 2.86
C LYS A 22 13.07 15.90 2.31
N TYR A 23 12.69 15.07 1.35
CA TYR A 23 11.43 15.24 0.61
C TYR A 23 10.41 14.15 0.92
N ARG A 24 10.77 13.09 1.65
CA ARG A 24 9.84 12.00 1.93
C ARG A 24 9.22 12.13 3.32
N ILE A 25 7.92 11.88 3.39
CA ILE A 25 7.14 11.84 4.62
C ILE A 25 6.44 10.49 4.64
N PRO A 26 7.01 9.49 5.32
CA PRO A 26 6.35 8.20 5.50
C PRO A 26 5.16 8.36 6.47
N GLU A 27 4.11 7.59 6.21
CA GLU A 27 2.88 7.55 7.01
C GLU A 27 2.33 8.97 7.27
N LEU A 28 2.04 9.72 6.20
CA LEU A 28 1.46 11.06 6.33
C LEU A 28 0.11 10.97 7.04
N LEU A 29 -0.01 11.62 8.20
CA LEU A 29 -1.21 11.57 9.02
C LEU A 29 -2.32 12.47 8.45
N LEU A 30 -3.47 11.87 8.21
CA LEU A 30 -4.68 12.50 7.69
C LEU A 30 -5.84 12.35 8.66
N VAL A 31 -6.63 13.41 8.80
CA VAL A 31 -7.99 13.33 9.35
C VAL A 31 -8.90 13.03 8.17
N MET A 32 -9.38 11.80 8.08
CA MET A 32 -10.24 11.35 6.97
C MET A 32 -11.65 11.88 7.15
N ASP A 33 -12.19 11.73 8.35
CA ASP A 33 -13.53 12.20 8.72
C ASP A 33 -13.57 12.51 10.22
N GLY A 34 -13.52 13.80 10.55
CA GLY A 34 -13.53 14.27 11.93
C GLY A 34 -14.83 14.01 12.69
N THR A 35 -15.90 13.60 12.01
CA THR A 35 -17.18 13.23 12.63
C THR A 35 -17.20 11.80 13.15
N LYS A 36 -16.31 10.92 12.65
CA LYS A 36 -16.25 9.51 13.05
C LYS A 36 -15.53 9.35 14.39
N LEU A 37 -15.82 8.25 15.08
CA LEU A 37 -15.09 7.88 16.29
C LEU A 37 -13.66 7.44 15.95
N LYS A 38 -12.72 7.71 16.86
CA LYS A 38 -11.32 7.25 16.73
C LYS A 38 -11.29 5.72 16.54
N GLY A 39 -10.55 5.26 15.53
CA GLY A 39 -10.47 3.85 15.15
C GLY A 39 -11.50 3.38 14.12
N PHE A 40 -12.53 4.19 13.82
CA PHE A 40 -13.58 3.85 12.85
C PHE A 40 -13.45 4.69 11.57
N GLY A 41 -12.24 4.82 11.03
CA GLY A 41 -11.97 5.61 9.83
C GLY A 41 -11.92 7.13 10.08
N HIS A 42 -11.71 7.55 11.32
CA HIS A 42 -11.42 8.95 11.66
C HIS A 42 -10.07 9.40 11.09
N PHE A 43 -9.06 8.53 11.16
CA PHE A 43 -7.70 8.80 10.70
C PHE A 43 -7.33 7.91 9.51
N GLY A 44 -6.41 8.39 8.70
CA GLY A 44 -5.76 7.68 7.61
C GLY A 44 -4.28 7.99 7.60
N TYR A 45 -3.50 7.06 7.04
CA TYR A 45 -2.05 7.18 6.93
C TYR A 45 -1.70 6.86 5.49
N SER A 46 -1.22 7.85 4.74
CA SER A 46 -0.72 7.63 3.39
C SER A 46 0.71 7.11 3.48
N ASP A 47 0.99 5.98 2.83
CA ASP A 47 2.24 5.23 3.02
C ASP A 47 3.49 6.11 2.84
N ILE A 48 3.60 6.81 1.71
CA ILE A 48 4.68 7.78 1.48
C ILE A 48 4.15 9.00 0.74
N PHE A 49 4.31 10.17 1.34
CA PHE A 49 4.10 11.45 0.68
C PHE A 49 5.44 12.10 0.35
N VAL A 50 5.68 12.38 -0.92
CA VAL A 50 6.88 13.03 -1.42
C VAL A 50 6.57 14.50 -1.71
N LEU A 51 7.19 15.38 -0.94
CA LEU A 51 7.16 16.81 -1.16
C LEU A 51 7.80 17.17 -2.49
N LYS A 52 7.21 18.17 -3.14
CA LYS A 52 7.82 18.96 -4.18
C LYS A 52 9.22 19.40 -3.71
N GLY A 53 10.24 18.75 -4.27
CA GLY A 53 11.63 19.18 -4.18
C GLY A 53 11.93 20.17 -5.29
N ILE A 54 12.70 19.71 -6.30
CA ILE A 54 13.03 20.47 -7.51
C ILE A 54 11.93 20.36 -8.59
N GLY A 55 11.06 19.34 -8.50
CA GLY A 55 9.95 19.13 -9.44
C GLY A 55 8.74 20.04 -9.19
N ASP A 56 7.69 19.87 -9.98
CA ASP A 56 6.54 20.79 -9.94
C ASP A 56 5.43 20.36 -8.97
N ASN A 57 5.34 19.06 -8.66
CA ASN A 57 4.22 18.46 -7.93
C ASN A 57 4.68 17.69 -6.68
N ASN A 58 3.79 17.63 -5.69
CA ASN A 58 3.87 16.63 -4.63
C ASN A 58 3.35 15.29 -5.16
N VAL A 59 3.87 14.18 -4.65
CA VAL A 59 3.49 12.83 -5.06
C VAL A 59 3.05 12.04 -3.84
N SER A 60 1.90 11.37 -3.91
CA SER A 60 1.48 10.39 -2.92
C SER A 60 1.68 9.00 -3.50
N LEU A 61 2.33 8.13 -2.74
CA LEU A 61 2.55 6.74 -3.07
C LEU A 61 1.71 5.89 -2.10
N GLU A 62 0.90 5.02 -2.67
CA GLU A 62 0.20 3.94 -1.97
C GLU A 62 0.82 2.63 -2.44
N LEU A 63 1.35 1.85 -1.50
CA LEU A 63 2.10 0.64 -1.72
C LEU A 63 1.19 -0.57 -1.45
N LYS A 64 1.31 -1.57 -2.32
CA LYS A 64 0.66 -2.88 -2.13
C LYS A 64 1.68 -3.96 -2.42
N TYR A 65 1.84 -4.88 -1.48
CA TYR A 65 2.79 -6.00 -1.63
C TYR A 65 2.06 -7.31 -1.92
N ILE A 66 2.37 -7.92 -3.06
CA ILE A 66 1.86 -9.23 -3.44
C ILE A 66 2.97 -10.27 -3.25
N SER A 67 2.84 -11.11 -2.22
CA SER A 67 3.79 -12.20 -2.00
C SER A 67 3.63 -13.32 -3.04
N LEU A 68 4.73 -13.72 -3.69
CA LEU A 68 4.76 -14.87 -4.61
C LEU A 68 4.25 -16.16 -3.95
N VAL A 69 4.58 -16.39 -2.68
CA VAL A 69 4.16 -17.58 -1.92
C VAL A 69 2.62 -17.67 -1.85
N ASN A 70 1.98 -16.52 -1.67
CA ASN A 70 0.53 -16.40 -1.57
C ASN A 70 -0.18 -16.48 -2.93
N LEU A 71 0.54 -16.25 -4.03
CA LEU A 71 0.09 -16.58 -5.39
C LEU A 71 0.20 -18.09 -5.66
N ILE A 72 1.23 -18.76 -5.14
CA ILE A 72 1.45 -20.21 -5.35
C ILE A 72 0.41 -21.06 -4.62
N LYS A 73 -0.19 -20.60 -3.50
CA LYS A 73 -1.26 -21.34 -2.81
C LYS A 73 -2.41 -21.78 -3.74
N LEU A 74 -2.60 -21.11 -4.88
CA LEU A 74 -3.56 -21.48 -5.91
C LEU A 74 -3.04 -22.42 -7.00
N ILE A 75 -1.72 -22.52 -7.17
CA ILE A 75 -1.11 -23.28 -8.27
C ILE A 75 -1.18 -24.80 -8.06
N LYS A 76 -1.32 -25.32 -6.82
CA LYS A 76 -1.94 -26.64 -6.56
C LYS A 76 -1.90 -27.08 -5.09
N ILE A 77 -2.96 -27.83 -4.77
CA ILE A 77 -3.33 -28.61 -3.57
C ILE A 77 -2.28 -29.67 -3.10
N TYR A 78 -1.06 -29.75 -3.64
CA TYR A 78 -0.23 -30.99 -3.56
C TYR A 78 1.23 -30.88 -3.08
N LYS A 79 1.68 -29.82 -2.39
CA LYS A 79 3.01 -29.83 -1.73
C LYS A 79 2.99 -29.20 -0.35
N ASN A 80 3.46 -29.94 0.65
CA ASN A 80 3.61 -29.49 2.05
C ASN A 80 4.69 -28.40 2.22
N LYS A 81 5.55 -28.16 1.23
CA LYS A 81 6.61 -27.15 1.29
C LYS A 81 7.05 -26.70 -0.11
N PHE A 82 7.18 -25.39 -0.31
CA PHE A 82 7.75 -24.79 -1.52
C PHE A 82 9.27 -24.66 -1.38
N ASN A 83 10.00 -24.87 -2.48
CA ASN A 83 11.43 -24.58 -2.55
C ASN A 83 11.69 -23.34 -3.43
N ALA A 84 12.95 -22.87 -3.43
CA ALA A 84 13.33 -21.69 -4.20
C ALA A 84 13.12 -21.87 -5.73
N ASN A 85 13.29 -23.09 -6.25
CA ASN A 85 13.11 -23.40 -7.66
C ASN A 85 11.63 -23.32 -8.09
N ASP A 86 10.70 -23.70 -7.21
CA ASP A 86 9.26 -23.55 -7.45
C ASP A 86 8.89 -22.04 -7.54
N LEU A 87 9.48 -21.18 -6.70
CA LEU A 87 9.30 -19.73 -6.74
C LEU A 87 9.91 -19.10 -8.01
N GLU A 88 11.13 -19.49 -8.37
CA GLU A 88 11.81 -19.02 -9.59
C GLU A 88 11.03 -19.38 -10.87
N ASN A 89 10.43 -20.58 -10.91
CA ASN A 89 9.57 -20.97 -12.03
C ASN A 89 8.30 -20.14 -12.09
N LEU A 90 7.67 -19.84 -10.95
CA LEU A 90 6.51 -18.94 -10.92
C LEU A 90 6.89 -17.54 -11.41
N ASP A 91 8.01 -17.00 -10.93
CA ASP A 91 8.51 -15.69 -11.31
C ASP A 91 8.63 -15.58 -12.85
N LYS A 92 9.31 -16.55 -13.48
CA LYS A 92 9.43 -16.65 -14.96
C LYS A 92 8.10 -16.82 -15.70
N ILE A 93 7.08 -17.39 -15.06
CA ILE A 93 5.73 -17.50 -15.64
C ILE A 93 5.05 -16.13 -15.59
N ILE A 94 5.07 -15.46 -14.42
CA ILE A 94 4.46 -14.15 -14.22
C ILE A 94 5.08 -13.10 -15.14
N GLU A 95 6.41 -13.11 -15.30
CA GLU A 95 7.12 -12.20 -16.22
C GLU A 95 6.63 -12.27 -17.68
N LYS A 96 6.07 -13.41 -18.10
CA LYS A 96 5.57 -13.63 -19.47
C LYS A 96 4.09 -13.35 -19.61
N GLU A 97 3.37 -13.14 -18.52
CA GLU A 97 1.94 -12.85 -18.55
C GLU A 97 1.66 -11.41 -18.90
N ASN A 98 0.61 -11.19 -19.68
CA ASN A 98 0.09 -9.84 -19.87
C ASN A 98 -0.69 -9.38 -18.63
N GLU A 99 -0.81 -8.06 -18.49
CA GLU A 99 -1.48 -7.41 -17.37
C GLU A 99 -2.89 -7.95 -17.12
N LYS A 100 -3.70 -8.18 -18.16
CA LYS A 100 -5.08 -8.69 -18.00
C LYS A 100 -5.13 -10.09 -17.36
N VAL A 101 -4.15 -10.94 -17.66
CA VAL A 101 -4.02 -12.27 -17.05
C VAL A 101 -3.50 -12.12 -15.62
N LEU A 102 -2.48 -11.30 -15.41
CA LEU A 102 -1.88 -11.05 -14.10
C LEU A 102 -2.91 -10.52 -13.10
N LEU A 103 -3.69 -9.50 -13.46
CA LEU A 103 -4.72 -8.92 -12.59
C LEU A 103 -5.81 -9.92 -12.19
N LYS A 104 -6.09 -10.92 -13.03
CA LYS A 104 -7.07 -11.98 -12.72
C LYS A 104 -6.51 -13.10 -11.85
N ARG A 105 -5.20 -13.10 -11.57
CA ARG A 105 -4.61 -14.10 -10.67
C ARG A 105 -5.23 -13.95 -9.31
N SER A 106 -5.72 -15.07 -8.81
CA SER A 106 -6.18 -15.15 -7.45
C SER A 106 -4.99 -15.01 -6.48
N TYR A 107 -5.26 -14.46 -5.31
CA TYR A 107 -4.30 -14.19 -4.26
C TYR A 107 -4.92 -14.56 -2.92
N SER A 108 -4.21 -15.33 -2.10
CA SER A 108 -4.69 -15.75 -0.77
C SER A 108 -3.91 -15.09 0.35
N TYR A 109 -4.59 -14.54 1.34
CA TYR A 109 -3.97 -13.86 2.48
C TYR A 109 -4.66 -14.22 3.79
N TRP A 110 -3.93 -14.13 4.90
CA TRP A 110 -4.51 -14.30 6.23
C TRP A 110 -5.18 -13.00 6.67
N SER A 111 -6.49 -13.02 6.86
CA SER A 111 -7.22 -11.86 7.39
C SER A 111 -7.22 -11.90 8.92
N LYS A 112 -6.58 -10.92 9.55
CA LYS A 112 -6.58 -10.78 11.01
C LYS A 112 -7.97 -10.46 11.57
N GLU A 113 -8.76 -9.70 10.82
CA GLU A 113 -10.13 -9.30 11.22
C GLU A 113 -11.06 -10.49 11.40
N TYR A 114 -10.98 -11.46 10.48
CA TYR A 114 -11.86 -12.64 10.47
C TYR A 114 -11.19 -13.90 11.03
N GLY A 115 -9.88 -13.86 11.29
CA GLY A 115 -9.12 -15.00 11.80
C GLY A 115 -9.06 -16.18 10.82
N GLU A 116 -9.15 -15.92 9.50
CA GLU A 116 -9.19 -16.96 8.47
C GLU A 116 -8.38 -16.56 7.22
N THR A 117 -8.04 -17.55 6.39
CA THR A 117 -7.46 -17.27 5.06
C THR A 117 -8.56 -16.86 4.10
N ARG A 118 -8.41 -15.70 3.46
CA ARG A 118 -9.30 -15.20 2.41
C ARG A 118 -8.63 -15.20 1.05
N GLN A 119 -9.47 -15.14 0.02
CA GLN A 119 -9.07 -15.13 -1.38
C GLN A 119 -9.61 -13.87 -2.05
N THR A 120 -8.81 -13.27 -2.92
CA THR A 120 -9.12 -12.08 -3.74
C THR A 120 -8.35 -12.21 -5.05
N THR A 121 -8.31 -11.18 -5.89
CA THR A 121 -7.44 -11.11 -7.08
C THR A 121 -6.42 -9.99 -6.97
N ILE A 122 -5.33 -10.07 -7.75
CA ILE A 122 -4.36 -8.95 -7.83
C ILE A 122 -5.07 -7.66 -8.30
N GLY A 123 -6.02 -7.78 -9.22
CA GLY A 123 -6.83 -6.67 -9.73
C GLY A 123 -7.65 -6.00 -8.63
N GLU A 124 -8.32 -6.77 -7.78
CA GLU A 124 -9.06 -6.22 -6.63
C GLU A 124 -8.13 -5.52 -5.63
N VAL A 125 -6.94 -6.10 -5.34
CA VAL A 125 -5.96 -5.45 -4.45
C VAL A 125 -5.49 -4.12 -5.03
N LEU A 126 -5.19 -4.07 -6.34
CA LEU A 126 -4.80 -2.85 -7.03
C LEU A 126 -5.92 -1.81 -7.03
N GLU A 127 -7.15 -2.21 -7.38
CA GLU A 127 -8.30 -1.31 -7.41
C GLU A 127 -8.59 -0.71 -6.02
N ASN A 128 -8.52 -1.52 -4.97
CA ASN A 128 -8.66 -1.05 -3.59
C ASN A 128 -7.56 -0.05 -3.23
N GLY A 129 -6.30 -0.32 -3.60
CA GLY A 129 -5.20 0.63 -3.42
C GLY A 129 -5.43 1.95 -4.17
N VAL A 130 -5.88 1.90 -5.41
CA VAL A 130 -6.21 3.11 -6.21
C VAL A 130 -7.35 3.90 -5.58
N ASN A 131 -8.40 3.23 -5.09
CA ASN A 131 -9.53 3.87 -4.43
C ASN A 131 -9.11 4.54 -3.10
N GLN A 132 -8.26 3.87 -2.33
CA GLN A 132 -7.66 4.43 -1.12
C GLN A 132 -6.81 5.66 -1.43
N LEU A 133 -5.92 5.57 -2.42
CA LEU A 133 -5.08 6.70 -2.86
C LEU A 133 -5.93 7.91 -3.29
N LYS A 134 -6.99 7.70 -4.07
CA LYS A 134 -7.94 8.76 -4.44
C LYS A 134 -8.58 9.42 -3.23
N SER A 135 -9.02 8.62 -2.26
CA SER A 135 -9.61 9.11 -1.01
C SER A 135 -8.62 9.97 -0.23
N TYR A 136 -7.37 9.51 -0.08
CA TYR A 136 -6.30 10.27 0.55
C TYR A 136 -5.97 11.55 -0.19
N MET A 137 -5.86 11.52 -1.51
CA MET A 137 -5.62 12.72 -2.33
C MET A 137 -6.73 13.75 -2.16
N ASN A 138 -8.00 13.33 -2.08
CA ASN A 138 -9.12 14.23 -1.81
C ASN A 138 -8.97 14.90 -0.43
N VAL A 139 -8.61 14.14 0.61
CA VAL A 139 -8.38 14.71 1.94
C VAL A 139 -7.16 15.63 1.98
N ILE A 140 -6.06 15.26 1.32
CA ILE A 140 -4.85 16.08 1.19
C ILE A 140 -5.17 17.40 0.49
N SER A 141 -6.07 17.40 -0.49
CA SER A 141 -6.48 18.61 -1.22
C SER A 141 -7.21 19.65 -0.35
N ASN A 142 -7.74 19.25 0.82
CA ASN A 142 -8.31 20.18 1.80
C ASN A 142 -7.23 20.98 2.55
N GLY A 143 -5.95 20.66 2.37
CA GLY A 143 -4.84 21.32 3.04
C GLY A 143 -4.71 20.91 4.51
N LYS A 144 -3.95 21.71 5.28
CA LYS A 144 -3.66 21.43 6.69
C LYS A 144 -4.86 21.74 7.57
N THR A 145 -5.23 20.81 8.45
CA THR A 145 -6.26 21.04 9.49
C THR A 145 -5.62 21.41 10.83
N ILE A 146 -6.28 22.28 11.59
CA ILE A 146 -5.82 22.75 12.91
C ILE A 146 -6.13 21.70 13.98
N ASN A 147 -7.19 20.89 13.77
CA ASN A 147 -7.68 19.92 14.75
C ASN A 147 -8.24 18.67 14.06
N TYR A 148 -8.75 17.75 14.88
CA TYR A 148 -9.31 16.47 14.46
C TYR A 148 -10.78 16.55 14.01
N SER A 149 -11.40 17.73 14.00
CA SER A 149 -12.82 17.89 13.68
C SER A 149 -13.07 18.13 12.18
N SER A 150 -12.10 18.68 11.46
CA SER A 150 -12.15 18.89 10.01
C SER A 150 -11.20 17.95 9.27
N SER A 151 -11.67 17.40 8.15
CA SER A 151 -10.84 16.55 7.30
C SER A 151 -9.72 17.33 6.62
N GLY A 152 -8.51 16.79 6.64
CA GLY A 152 -7.33 17.41 6.07
C GLY A 152 -6.04 16.76 6.55
N ILE A 153 -4.91 17.39 6.23
CA ILE A 153 -3.59 16.96 6.65
C ILE A 153 -3.37 17.35 8.10
N PHE A 154 -3.10 16.37 8.96
CA PHE A 154 -2.79 16.58 10.36
C PHE A 154 -1.39 16.04 10.65
N ASP A 155 -0.38 16.65 10.04
CA ASP A 155 1.00 16.25 10.20
C ASP A 155 1.87 17.48 10.48
N GLU A 156 2.70 17.40 11.52
CA GLU A 156 3.59 18.48 11.91
C GLU A 156 4.74 18.69 10.92
N ARG A 157 5.14 17.63 10.20
CA ARG A 157 6.21 17.67 9.19
C ARG A 157 5.83 18.49 7.96
N ILE A 158 4.54 18.76 7.77
CA ILE A 158 4.01 19.63 6.73
C ILE A 158 3.85 21.05 7.27
N TYR A 159 4.66 21.98 6.79
CA TYR A 159 4.60 23.39 7.18
C TYR A 159 3.92 24.31 6.14
N PHE A 160 3.81 23.91 4.87
CA PHE A 160 3.54 24.85 3.76
C PHE A 160 2.61 24.38 2.62
N LEU A 161 1.68 23.44 2.83
CA LEU A 161 0.69 23.09 1.79
C LEU A 161 -0.47 24.11 1.68
N LEU A 162 -0.14 25.40 1.64
CA LEU A 162 -1.07 26.50 1.38
C LEU A 162 -0.52 27.34 0.24
N TYR A 163 -1.04 27.13 -0.97
CA TYR A 163 -1.44 28.17 -1.93
C TYR A 163 -2.42 27.55 -2.92
#